data_AF-A0A8J9S913-F1
#
_entry.id   AF-A0A8J9S913-F1
#
_cell.length_a   1.000
_cell.length_b   1.000
_cell.length_c   1.000
_cell.angle_alpha   90.00
_cell.angle_beta   90.00
_cell.angle_gamma   90.00
#
_symmetry.space_group_name_H-M   'P 1'
#
loop_
_entity.id
_entity.type
_entity.pdbx_description
1 polymer ?
#
loop_
_entity_poly.entity_id
_entity_poly.type
_entity_poly.pdbx_seq_one_letter_code
_entity_poly.pdbx_strand_id
1 'polypeptide(L)'
;MQYQLGRPQLKVLAIKASIRILLDRTLNCQSPKRCSVGLSPHFAGQKQTRHGTFNTTRMNTLPASVPHSQPATGSIRLAIIGDVHSHWYEDDAEALESLGVDAAIFVGDFGEEAVGLIRRVADVSTPRAVILGNHDAWYSLTAWARNKWIMSGAAREDAVYGGVVKQLDILGSDHVGYTGKAFQAASGTHFSVVGARPFSKGGRSWADVAGFYRHNYQVEGFDASAERIAAAVTSQPCNNVVIVAAHNGPSGLGSLHHNICGADFKPKAGDHGDPDLEAALEHVEAAGRHVPLVTFGHMHESLRFGKKTRNMVEIHPDTGTVYLNAAFVPRVRHIKAATASAQSNSNLNGESDDDMAPAGGQGSRAVTAHQFTVAEVTDGLVTRVSSVWLGRRGRKGGFEIVAREELLETVPDQEGQGDFVRRNIWRGFDRVWESVITRRRTPLRTSDSTVGRNVSVEVGSLAVGLE
;
A
#
# COMPACT_ATOMS: atom_id res chain seq x y z
N MET A 1 -2.29 -56.71 -25.36
CA MET A 1 -1.13 -55.79 -25.45
C MET A 1 -1.30 -54.74 -24.36
N GLN A 2 -0.65 -54.95 -23.22
CA GLN A 2 -0.50 -53.98 -22.14
C GLN A 2 0.67 -53.06 -22.45
N TYR A 3 0.57 -51.76 -22.14
CA TYR A 3 1.73 -51.00 -21.68
C TYR A 3 1.30 -49.97 -20.63
N GLN A 4 2.08 -49.93 -19.56
CA GLN A 4 1.79 -49.37 -18.24
C GLN A 4 2.07 -47.87 -18.14
N LEU A 5 1.37 -47.27 -17.18
CA LEU A 5 1.61 -45.96 -16.57
C LEU A 5 3.03 -45.86 -15.97
N GLY A 6 3.73 -44.76 -16.28
CA GLY A 6 4.96 -44.35 -15.60
C GLY A 6 4.80 -42.97 -14.95
N ARG A 7 4.81 -42.92 -13.61
CA ARG A 7 4.92 -41.69 -12.82
C ARG A 7 6.33 -41.09 -12.95
N PRO A 8 6.50 -39.77 -13.08
CA PRO A 8 7.78 -39.16 -12.75
C PRO A 8 7.83 -38.81 -11.26
N GLN A 9 8.84 -39.36 -10.59
CA GLN A 9 9.19 -39.09 -9.20
C GLN A 9 9.69 -37.66 -9.01
N LEU A 10 9.25 -37.02 -7.92
CA LEU A 10 9.89 -35.82 -7.37
C LEU A 10 11.34 -36.12 -7.03
N LYS A 11 12.29 -35.45 -7.69
CA LYS A 11 13.65 -35.29 -7.19
C LYS A 11 13.73 -34.00 -6.39
N VAL A 12 13.66 -34.16 -5.06
CA VAL A 12 14.12 -33.18 -4.09
C VAL A 12 15.64 -33.06 -4.26
N LEU A 13 16.12 -31.91 -4.74
CA LEU A 13 17.54 -31.57 -4.65
C LEU A 13 17.69 -30.44 -3.63
N ALA A 14 18.20 -30.82 -2.46
CA ALA A 14 18.74 -29.90 -1.48
C ALA A 14 20.03 -29.28 -2.01
N ILE A 15 20.14 -27.95 -2.00
CA ILE A 15 21.42 -27.26 -2.02
C ILE A 15 21.41 -26.24 -0.88
N LYS A 16 22.01 -26.65 0.25
CA LYS A 16 22.60 -25.75 1.26
C LYS A 16 24.11 -25.72 1.01
N ALA A 17 24.65 -24.54 0.72
CA ALA A 17 26.02 -24.10 1.06
C ALA A 17 26.22 -22.69 0.44
N SER A 18 26.17 -21.63 1.23
CA SER A 18 27.34 -20.98 1.87
C SER A 18 27.95 -19.89 1.00
N ILE A 19 27.58 -18.63 1.24
CA ILE A 19 28.52 -17.50 1.14
C ILE A 19 28.37 -16.67 2.40
N ARG A 20 29.34 -16.84 3.29
CA ARG A 20 29.62 -15.98 4.44
C ARG A 20 30.89 -15.23 4.08
N ILE A 21 30.78 -13.97 3.68
CA ILE A 21 31.92 -13.04 3.68
C ILE A 21 31.48 -11.82 4.49
N LEU A 22 32.26 -11.57 5.54
CA LEU A 22 32.20 -10.43 6.43
C LEU A 22 32.26 -9.12 5.63
N LEU A 23 31.43 -8.16 6.01
CA LEU A 23 31.89 -6.77 6.19
C LEU A 23 31.14 -6.17 7.38
N ASP A 24 31.84 -6.19 8.50
CA ASP A 24 31.56 -5.44 9.71
C ASP A 24 31.81 -3.96 9.44
N ARG A 25 30.75 -3.14 9.38
CA ARG A 25 30.82 -1.69 9.58
C ARG A 25 29.57 -1.23 10.32
N THR A 26 29.74 -1.14 11.63
CA THR A 26 28.94 -0.32 12.55
C THR A 26 28.78 1.11 12.01
N LEU A 27 27.58 1.45 11.54
CA LEU A 27 27.18 2.84 11.32
C LEU A 27 26.44 3.34 12.56
N ASN A 28 27.20 3.96 13.45
CA ASN A 28 26.68 4.81 14.52
C ASN A 28 26.10 6.08 13.89
N CYS A 29 24.78 6.26 13.95
CA CYS A 29 24.13 7.53 13.69
C CYS A 29 24.44 8.51 14.82
N GLN A 30 25.45 9.36 14.63
CA GLN A 30 25.63 10.60 15.39
C GLN A 30 25.45 11.80 14.46
N SER A 31 24.63 12.75 14.91
CA SER A 31 24.25 13.98 14.23
C SER A 31 25.44 14.92 13.96
N PRO A 32 25.46 15.68 12.85
CA PRO A 32 26.56 16.60 12.56
C PRO A 32 26.40 17.92 13.32
N LYS A 33 27.39 18.23 14.16
CA LYS A 33 27.64 19.60 14.64
C LYS A 33 28.45 20.37 13.59
N ARG A 34 28.05 21.63 13.41
CA ARG A 34 28.55 22.65 12.49
C ARG A 34 30.09 22.73 12.41
N CYS A 35 30.60 22.81 11.18
CA CYS A 35 31.92 23.36 10.88
C CYS A 35 31.83 24.90 10.77
N SER A 36 32.66 25.60 11.53
CA SER A 36 33.06 26.98 11.23
C SER A 36 34.58 27.05 11.31
N VAL A 37 35.19 27.39 10.17
CA VAL A 37 36.63 27.52 9.96
C VAL A 37 37.08 28.89 10.46
N GLY A 38 38.18 28.95 11.21
CA GLY A 38 38.75 30.21 11.68
C GLY A 38 40.17 30.02 12.21
N LEU A 39 41.16 30.32 11.37
CA LEU A 39 42.58 30.36 11.69
C LEU A 39 42.92 31.54 12.60
N SER A 40 43.76 31.32 13.63
CA SER A 40 44.85 32.23 14.07
C SER A 40 45.66 31.60 15.21
N PRO A 41 47.00 31.70 15.20
CA PRO A 41 47.83 31.47 16.39
C PRO A 41 48.37 32.80 16.95
N HIS A 42 48.36 32.99 18.27
CA HIS A 42 49.49 33.61 18.99
C HIS A 42 49.34 33.58 20.51
N PHE A 43 50.52 33.70 21.13
CA PHE A 43 51.00 33.47 22.49
C PHE A 43 50.50 34.41 23.61
N ALA A 44 50.88 34.02 24.84
CA ALA A 44 50.89 34.73 26.13
C ALA A 44 49.53 34.80 26.86
N GLY A 45 49.37 34.48 28.13
CA GLY A 45 50.29 34.16 29.23
C GLY A 45 49.74 34.83 30.49
N GLN A 46 49.28 34.08 31.50
CA GLN A 46 49.35 34.51 32.91
C GLN A 46 48.89 33.40 33.86
N LYS A 47 49.72 33.20 34.90
CA LYS A 47 49.46 32.40 36.09
C LYS A 47 48.35 33.05 36.93
N GLN A 48 47.47 32.24 37.50
CA GLN A 48 47.06 32.41 38.90
C GLN A 48 46.58 31.09 39.50
N THR A 49 47.32 30.67 40.52
CA THR A 49 46.99 29.59 41.45
C THR A 49 45.93 30.06 42.45
N ARG A 50 44.94 29.22 42.77
CA ARG A 50 44.36 29.18 44.12
C ARG A 50 43.69 27.84 44.40
N HIS A 51 44.14 27.24 45.51
CA HIS A 51 43.58 26.08 46.18
C HIS A 51 42.14 26.32 46.65
N GLY A 52 41.32 25.29 46.58
CA GLY A 52 39.97 25.25 47.13
C GLY A 52 39.50 23.81 47.31
N THR A 53 39.93 23.23 48.43
CA THR A 53 39.36 22.11 49.21
C THR A 53 38.16 21.34 48.66
N PHE A 54 38.37 20.02 48.54
CA PHE A 54 37.36 18.98 48.58
C PHE A 54 36.48 19.10 49.83
N ASN A 55 35.16 19.00 49.65
CA ASN A 55 34.30 18.49 50.71
C ASN A 55 33.24 17.57 50.12
N THR A 56 33.30 16.33 50.57
CA THR A 56 32.42 15.21 50.22
C THR A 56 31.11 15.31 50.98
N THR A 57 29.99 15.47 50.26
CA THR A 57 28.66 15.20 50.82
C THR A 57 27.98 14.15 49.96
N ARG A 58 28.01 12.90 50.44
CA ARG A 58 27.13 11.83 49.97
C ARG A 58 25.69 12.22 50.34
N MET A 59 24.86 12.48 49.34
CA MET A 59 23.42 12.33 49.47
C MET A 59 22.99 11.12 48.65
N ASN A 60 22.45 10.12 49.33
CA ASN A 60 21.66 9.06 48.73
C ASN A 60 20.34 9.67 48.25
N THR A 61 20.20 9.86 46.95
CA THR A 61 18.91 10.09 46.31
C THR A 61 18.64 8.94 45.34
N LEU A 62 17.60 8.16 45.66
CA LEU A 62 17.00 7.19 44.76
C LEU A 62 16.66 7.90 43.44
N PRO A 63 16.93 7.32 42.26
CA PRO A 63 16.54 7.95 41.02
C PRO A 63 15.01 8.05 40.97
N ALA A 64 14.53 9.29 40.84
CA ALA A 64 13.14 9.58 40.56
C ALA A 64 12.68 8.75 39.36
N SER A 65 11.57 8.04 39.54
CA SER A 65 10.86 7.34 38.48
C SER A 65 10.75 8.24 37.26
N VAL A 66 11.37 7.81 36.16
CA VAL A 66 11.16 8.39 34.83
C VAL A 66 9.65 8.38 34.61
N PRO A 67 8.99 9.53 34.35
CA PRO A 67 7.59 9.50 33.99
C PRO A 67 7.49 8.64 32.73
N HIS A 68 6.85 7.48 32.84
CA HIS A 68 6.41 6.72 31.69
C HIS A 68 5.46 7.67 30.95
N SER A 69 5.99 8.35 29.94
CA SER A 69 5.18 8.98 28.90
C SER A 69 4.33 7.85 28.33
N GLN A 70 3.06 7.83 28.70
CA GLN A 70 2.04 7.09 27.98
C GLN A 70 2.24 7.45 26.49
N PRO A 71 2.51 6.50 25.59
CA PRO A 71 2.57 6.84 24.18
C PRO A 71 1.19 7.40 23.83
N ALA A 72 1.16 8.63 23.33
CA ALA A 72 0.00 9.09 22.59
C ALA A 72 -0.22 8.07 21.47
N THR A 73 -1.35 7.37 21.50
CA THR A 73 -1.69 6.33 20.51
C THR A 73 -1.74 6.98 19.15
N GLY A 74 -0.74 6.72 18.32
CA GLY A 74 -0.53 7.42 17.07
C GLY A 74 -1.40 6.83 15.97
N SER A 75 -2.41 7.56 15.50
CA SER A 75 -3.29 7.14 14.41
C SER A 75 -3.00 7.91 13.12
N ILE A 76 -3.07 7.20 12.00
CA ILE A 76 -2.98 7.73 10.64
C ILE A 76 -4.23 7.24 9.90
N ARG A 77 -4.90 8.14 9.20
CA ARG A 77 -6.08 7.86 8.40
C ARG A 77 -5.84 8.26 6.96
N LEU A 78 -5.95 7.30 6.05
CA LEU A 78 -5.61 7.45 4.64
C LEU A 78 -6.85 7.27 3.77
N ALA A 79 -6.97 8.07 2.72
CA ALA A 79 -7.81 7.74 1.57
C ALA A 79 -6.93 7.16 0.48
N ILE A 80 -7.32 6.03 -0.10
CA ILE A 80 -6.61 5.35 -1.15
C ILE A 80 -7.54 5.26 -2.36
N ILE A 81 -7.05 5.74 -3.50
CA ILE A 81 -7.82 5.92 -4.73
C ILE A 81 -7.07 5.20 -5.84
N GLY A 82 -7.62 4.08 -6.34
CA GLY A 82 -7.07 3.35 -7.46
C GLY A 82 -7.92 3.46 -8.72
N ASP A 83 -7.26 3.22 -9.85
CA ASP A 83 -7.87 2.91 -11.15
C ASP A 83 -8.97 3.90 -11.54
N VAL A 84 -8.57 5.17 -11.59
CA VAL A 84 -9.47 6.30 -11.78
C VAL A 84 -10.16 6.27 -13.15
N HIS A 85 -9.49 5.79 -14.19
CA HIS A 85 -10.01 5.58 -15.56
C HIS A 85 -10.86 6.75 -16.08
N SER A 86 -10.31 7.97 -16.02
CA SER A 86 -10.94 9.23 -16.42
C SER A 86 -12.09 9.73 -15.55
N HIS A 87 -12.46 9.01 -14.48
CA HIS A 87 -13.54 9.36 -13.57
C HIS A 87 -13.03 10.10 -12.32
N TRP A 88 -12.38 11.26 -12.52
CA TRP A 88 -12.05 12.21 -11.44
C TRP A 88 -12.61 13.59 -11.78
N TYR A 89 -13.63 13.98 -11.01
CA TYR A 89 -14.44 15.19 -11.18
C TYR A 89 -14.26 16.15 -10.01
N GLU A 90 -14.83 17.35 -10.10
CA GLU A 90 -14.78 18.34 -9.00
C GLU A 90 -15.41 17.80 -7.71
N ASP A 91 -16.53 17.10 -7.82
CA ASP A 91 -17.20 16.41 -6.70
C ASP A 91 -16.28 15.42 -5.97
N ASP A 92 -15.32 14.79 -6.67
CA ASP A 92 -14.38 13.86 -6.03
C ASP A 92 -13.42 14.56 -5.07
N ALA A 93 -12.94 15.76 -5.44
CA ALA A 93 -12.04 16.52 -4.60
C ALA A 93 -12.76 17.01 -3.32
N GLU A 94 -13.98 17.56 -3.47
CA GLU A 94 -14.81 17.96 -2.33
C GLU A 94 -15.18 16.77 -1.44
N ALA A 95 -15.51 15.61 -2.04
CA ALA A 95 -15.80 14.39 -1.31
C ALA A 95 -14.57 13.91 -0.52
N LEU A 96 -13.38 13.89 -1.14
CA LEU A 96 -12.13 13.52 -0.48
C LEU A 96 -11.83 14.42 0.73
N GLU A 97 -11.98 15.74 0.57
CA GLU A 97 -11.81 16.71 1.66
C GLU A 97 -12.77 16.43 2.82
N SER A 98 -14.03 16.10 2.52
CA SER A 98 -15.03 15.78 3.54
C SER A 98 -14.71 14.54 4.38
N LEU A 99 -13.83 13.66 3.90
CA LEU A 99 -13.39 12.51 4.69
C LEU A 99 -12.57 12.93 5.89
N GLY A 100 -11.80 14.02 5.82
CA GLY A 100 -10.87 14.41 6.90
C GLY A 100 -9.76 13.36 7.11
N VAL A 101 -9.10 12.96 6.02
CA VAL A 101 -7.94 12.06 6.05
C VAL A 101 -6.64 12.84 6.22
N ASP A 102 -5.61 12.20 6.77
CA ASP A 102 -4.27 12.78 6.92
C ASP A 102 -3.55 12.90 5.56
N ALA A 103 -3.77 11.92 4.67
CA ALA A 103 -3.28 11.96 3.30
C ALA A 103 -4.13 11.10 2.34
N ALA A 104 -4.07 11.45 1.06
CA ALA A 104 -4.57 10.67 -0.05
C ALA A 104 -3.43 9.93 -0.77
N ILE A 105 -3.63 8.67 -1.13
CA ILE A 105 -2.70 7.88 -1.94
C ILE A 105 -3.40 7.50 -3.23
N PHE A 106 -2.97 8.07 -4.34
CA PHE A 106 -3.47 7.68 -5.65
C PHE A 106 -2.57 6.59 -6.24
N VAL A 107 -3.16 5.45 -6.59
CA VAL A 107 -2.44 4.27 -7.07
C VAL A 107 -2.62 4.04 -8.56
N GLY A 108 -2.75 5.10 -9.35
CA GLY A 108 -2.55 5.08 -10.81
C GLY A 108 -3.79 4.78 -11.64
N ASP A 109 -3.54 4.55 -12.93
CA ASP A 109 -4.55 4.38 -13.98
C ASP A 109 -5.54 5.54 -14.00
N PHE A 110 -5.00 6.76 -14.07
CA PHE A 110 -5.80 7.97 -14.22
C PHE A 110 -6.47 8.05 -15.59
N GLY A 111 -5.80 7.56 -16.62
CA GLY A 111 -6.32 7.45 -17.98
C GLY A 111 -5.16 7.28 -18.96
N GLU A 112 -5.46 7.19 -20.26
CA GLU A 112 -4.45 7.00 -21.32
C GLU A 112 -3.58 8.27 -21.49
N GLU A 113 -2.58 8.45 -20.63
CA GLU A 113 -1.70 9.63 -20.53
C GLU A 113 -2.50 10.95 -20.31
N ALA A 114 -3.48 10.92 -19.42
CA ALA A 114 -4.48 11.98 -19.21
C ALA A 114 -3.95 13.20 -18.43
N VAL A 115 -3.05 13.99 -19.06
CA VAL A 115 -2.40 15.19 -18.48
C VAL A 115 -3.40 16.15 -17.80
N GLY A 116 -4.56 16.41 -18.42
CA GLY A 116 -5.57 17.31 -17.87
C GLY A 116 -6.20 16.80 -16.56
N LEU A 117 -6.32 15.49 -16.40
CA LEU A 117 -6.81 14.88 -15.18
C LEU A 117 -5.73 14.91 -14.09
N ILE A 118 -4.47 14.63 -14.45
CA ILE A 118 -3.34 14.75 -13.53
C ILE A 118 -3.23 16.17 -12.95
N ARG A 119 -3.52 17.24 -13.72
CA ARG A 119 -3.63 18.60 -13.16
C ARG A 119 -4.70 18.70 -12.08
N ARG A 120 -5.91 18.18 -12.33
CA ARG A 120 -6.97 18.18 -11.31
C ARG A 120 -6.59 17.41 -10.06
N VAL A 121 -5.85 16.31 -10.18
CA VAL A 121 -5.32 15.56 -9.03
C VAL A 121 -4.26 16.39 -8.31
N ALA A 122 -3.37 17.04 -9.04
CA ALA A 122 -2.35 17.94 -8.51
C ALA A 122 -2.92 19.23 -7.88
N ASP A 123 -4.18 19.58 -8.13
CA ASP A 123 -4.87 20.74 -7.55
C ASP A 123 -5.72 20.41 -6.29
N VAL A 124 -5.90 19.14 -5.92
CA VAL A 124 -6.62 18.73 -4.69
C VAL A 124 -6.03 19.42 -3.45
N SER A 125 -6.80 19.77 -2.42
CA SER A 125 -6.20 20.41 -1.23
C SER A 125 -5.60 19.41 -0.23
N THR A 126 -6.16 18.19 -0.17
CA THR A 126 -5.74 17.12 0.75
C THR A 126 -4.30 16.70 0.45
N PRO A 127 -3.39 16.61 1.46
CA PRO A 127 -2.02 16.13 1.25
C PRO A 127 -2.01 14.79 0.51
N ARG A 128 -1.12 14.60 -0.47
CA ARG A 128 -1.16 13.39 -1.29
C ARG A 128 0.19 12.84 -1.72
N ALA A 129 0.17 11.55 -2.03
CA ALA A 129 1.17 10.82 -2.76
C ALA A 129 0.51 10.17 -3.97
N VAL A 130 1.23 10.10 -5.09
CA VAL A 130 0.75 9.56 -6.36
C VAL A 130 1.75 8.57 -6.90
N ILE A 131 1.27 7.42 -7.36
CA ILE A 131 2.04 6.55 -8.24
C ILE A 131 1.24 6.31 -9.51
N LEU A 132 1.91 6.43 -10.66
CA LEU A 132 1.30 6.27 -11.98
C LEU A 132 1.17 4.78 -12.33
N GLY A 133 0.10 4.44 -13.05
CA GLY A 133 -0.23 3.10 -13.54
C GLY A 133 0.07 2.89 -15.01
N ASN A 134 -0.18 1.69 -15.55
CA ASN A 134 0.19 1.40 -16.94
C ASN A 134 -0.63 2.19 -17.96
N HIS A 135 -1.89 2.56 -17.65
CA HIS A 135 -2.66 3.45 -18.53
C HIS A 135 -2.06 4.86 -18.57
N ASP A 136 -1.38 5.30 -17.52
CA ASP A 136 -0.75 6.62 -17.50
C ASP A 136 0.51 6.72 -18.38
N ALA A 137 0.91 5.61 -18.98
CA ALA A 137 1.90 5.50 -20.05
C ALA A 137 1.38 4.63 -21.22
N TRP A 138 0.08 4.65 -21.48
CA TRP A 138 -0.57 3.73 -22.43
C TRP A 138 0.10 3.69 -23.80
N TYR A 139 0.49 4.85 -24.34
CA TYR A 139 1.17 4.95 -25.63
C TYR A 139 2.68 4.79 -25.49
N SER A 140 3.24 5.16 -24.33
CA SER A 140 4.68 5.28 -24.13
C SER A 140 5.38 4.04 -23.55
N LEU A 141 4.67 3.19 -22.82
CA LEU A 141 5.23 2.12 -21.99
C LEU A 141 5.91 1.02 -22.82
N THR A 142 5.34 0.68 -23.98
CA THR A 142 5.89 -0.38 -24.86
C THR A 142 6.13 0.14 -26.27
N ALA A 143 7.12 -0.43 -26.97
CA ALA A 143 7.36 -0.11 -28.38
C ALA A 143 6.15 -0.44 -29.26
N TRP A 144 5.44 -1.53 -28.96
CA TRP A 144 4.24 -1.92 -29.70
C TRP A 144 3.13 -0.88 -29.56
N ALA A 145 2.81 -0.43 -28.34
CA ALA A 145 1.75 0.54 -28.12
C ALA A 145 2.08 1.89 -28.80
N ARG A 146 3.34 2.32 -28.70
CA ARG A 146 3.85 3.53 -29.36
C ARG A 146 3.70 3.46 -30.87
N ASN A 147 4.13 2.36 -31.48
CA ASN A 147 4.05 2.16 -32.92
C ASN A 147 2.59 2.08 -33.38
N LYS A 148 1.72 1.38 -32.65
CA LYS A 148 0.29 1.31 -32.94
C LYS A 148 -0.35 2.69 -32.89
N TRP A 149 0.02 3.51 -31.92
CA TRP A 149 -0.47 4.88 -31.80
C TRP A 149 0.01 5.77 -32.95
N ILE A 150 1.30 5.72 -33.32
CA ILE A 150 1.85 6.44 -34.47
C ILE A 150 1.10 6.05 -35.76
N MET A 151 0.90 4.75 -35.97
CA MET A 151 0.23 4.23 -37.16
C MET A 151 -1.27 4.56 -37.23
N SER A 152 -1.91 4.94 -36.12
CA SER A 152 -3.33 5.32 -36.13
C SER A 152 -3.58 6.70 -36.75
N GLY A 153 -2.53 7.52 -36.94
CA GLY A 153 -2.64 8.90 -37.39
C GLY A 153 -3.17 9.87 -36.33
N ALA A 154 -3.54 9.39 -35.15
CA ALA A 154 -3.97 10.22 -34.02
C ALA A 154 -2.79 10.74 -33.17
N ALA A 155 -1.60 10.22 -33.42
CA ALA A 155 -0.33 10.72 -32.93
C ALA A 155 -0.06 12.16 -33.38
N ARG A 156 -0.32 13.14 -32.51
CA ARG A 156 0.25 14.48 -32.66
C ARG A 156 1.70 14.47 -32.19
N GLU A 157 2.60 15.12 -32.90
CA GLU A 157 4.04 15.09 -32.67
C GLU A 157 4.44 15.52 -31.24
N ASP A 158 3.67 16.42 -30.63
CA ASP A 158 3.78 16.90 -29.24
C ASP A 158 3.16 15.98 -28.17
N ALA A 159 2.34 15.02 -28.60
CA ALA A 159 1.62 14.06 -27.76
C ALA A 159 2.34 12.70 -27.67
N VAL A 160 3.04 12.26 -28.73
CA VAL A 160 3.67 10.92 -28.79
C VAL A 160 4.76 10.71 -27.72
N TYR A 161 5.40 11.79 -27.26
CA TYR A 161 6.54 11.71 -26.33
C TYR A 161 6.42 12.59 -25.09
N GLY A 162 5.31 13.33 -24.95
CA GLY A 162 5.19 14.35 -23.91
C GLY A 162 4.27 13.98 -22.75
N GLY A 163 3.34 13.03 -22.91
CA GLY A 163 2.31 12.76 -21.91
C GLY A 163 2.90 12.33 -20.57
N VAL A 164 3.74 11.30 -20.57
CA VAL A 164 4.47 10.83 -19.38
C VAL A 164 5.30 11.95 -18.73
N VAL A 165 6.11 12.67 -19.50
CA VAL A 165 6.96 13.76 -18.97
C VAL A 165 6.11 14.86 -18.35
N LYS A 166 5.06 15.34 -19.04
CA LYS A 166 4.15 16.38 -18.53
C LYS A 166 3.47 15.94 -17.23
N GLN A 167 3.03 14.69 -17.13
CA GLN A 167 2.41 14.16 -15.91
C GLN A 167 3.41 14.15 -14.75
N LEU A 168 4.64 13.67 -14.99
CA LEU A 168 5.71 13.68 -13.99
C LEU A 168 6.06 15.12 -13.56
N ASP A 169 6.16 16.05 -14.50
CA ASP A 169 6.44 17.47 -14.22
C ASP A 169 5.34 18.12 -13.38
N ILE A 170 4.07 17.83 -13.68
CA ILE A 170 2.91 18.33 -12.92
C ILE A 170 2.92 17.78 -11.49
N LEU A 171 3.18 16.48 -11.34
CA LEU A 171 3.17 15.83 -10.03
C LEU A 171 4.38 16.23 -9.19
N GLY A 172 5.54 16.46 -9.81
CA GLY A 172 6.76 16.83 -9.10
C GLY A 172 7.06 15.86 -7.94
N SER A 173 7.18 16.41 -6.73
CA SER A 173 7.43 15.62 -5.51
C SER A 173 6.25 14.76 -5.04
N ASP A 174 5.06 14.92 -5.61
CA ASP A 174 3.90 14.09 -5.28
C ASP A 174 4.00 12.71 -5.94
N HIS A 175 4.74 12.57 -7.05
CA HIS A 175 5.02 11.28 -7.65
C HIS A 175 6.05 10.51 -6.81
N VAL A 176 5.63 9.40 -6.21
CA VAL A 176 6.46 8.62 -5.28
C VAL A 176 7.18 7.44 -5.91
N GLY A 177 7.02 7.17 -7.21
CA GLY A 177 7.65 6.01 -7.87
C GLY A 177 9.17 5.94 -7.66
N TYR A 178 9.64 4.87 -7.02
CA TYR A 178 11.04 4.68 -6.58
C TYR A 178 11.61 5.75 -5.63
N THR A 179 10.75 6.52 -4.94
CA THR A 179 11.13 7.53 -3.95
C THR A 179 10.10 7.53 -2.80
N GLY A 180 10.23 8.45 -1.85
CA GLY A 180 9.30 8.58 -0.74
C GLY A 180 8.93 10.02 -0.45
N LYS A 181 7.71 10.21 0.05
CA LYS A 181 7.20 11.48 0.55
C LYS A 181 6.79 11.33 2.01
N ALA A 182 7.24 12.26 2.85
CA ALA A 182 6.95 12.28 4.27
C ALA A 182 5.70 13.12 4.58
N PHE A 183 4.98 12.71 5.61
CA PHE A 183 3.76 13.31 6.11
C PHE A 183 3.77 13.31 7.64
N GLN A 184 2.90 14.13 8.23
CA GLN A 184 2.59 14.11 9.64
C GLN A 184 1.07 14.07 9.80
N ALA A 185 0.58 13.03 10.48
CA ALA A 185 -0.83 12.92 10.80
C ALA A 185 -1.25 13.95 11.84
N ALA A 186 -2.55 14.23 11.94
CA ALA A 186 -3.11 15.11 12.95
C ALA A 186 -2.81 14.64 14.40
N SER A 187 -2.60 13.34 14.58
CA SER A 187 -2.15 12.74 15.85
C SER A 187 -0.70 13.08 16.23
N GLY A 188 0.06 13.72 15.33
CA GLY A 188 1.50 13.96 15.47
C GLY A 188 2.37 12.82 14.94
N THR A 189 1.79 11.70 14.51
CA THR A 189 2.51 10.54 13.97
C THR A 189 3.15 10.88 12.64
N HIS A 190 4.46 10.68 12.51
CA HIS A 190 5.16 10.82 11.24
C HIS A 190 5.06 9.53 10.42
N PHE A 191 4.79 9.67 9.13
CA PHE A 191 4.76 8.55 8.20
C PHE A 191 5.33 8.93 6.84
N SER A 192 5.77 7.94 6.08
CA SER A 192 6.22 8.10 4.70
C SER A 192 5.41 7.21 3.79
N VAL A 193 5.05 7.73 2.61
CA VAL A 193 4.54 6.92 1.50
C VAL A 193 5.66 6.75 0.49
N VAL A 194 6.05 5.50 0.23
CA VAL A 194 7.13 5.13 -0.70
C VAL A 194 6.53 4.44 -1.91
N GLY A 195 6.85 4.90 -3.10
CA GLY A 195 6.36 4.27 -4.33
C GLY A 195 7.25 3.10 -4.76
N ALA A 196 6.61 2.01 -5.14
CA ALA A 196 7.23 0.88 -5.83
C ALA A 196 7.56 1.24 -7.28
N ARG A 197 7.59 0.25 -8.18
CA ARG A 197 7.73 0.46 -9.62
C ARG A 197 6.50 1.22 -10.19
N PRO A 198 6.65 2.45 -10.69
CA PRO A 198 5.58 3.19 -11.34
C PRO A 198 5.34 2.64 -12.75
N PHE A 199 4.13 2.82 -13.30
CA PHE A 199 3.71 2.33 -14.61
C PHE A 199 3.75 0.81 -14.76
N SER A 200 3.76 0.07 -13.65
CA SER A 200 3.76 -1.39 -13.69
C SER A 200 2.51 -1.88 -14.40
N LYS A 201 2.64 -2.90 -15.23
CA LYS A 201 1.50 -3.58 -15.89
C LYS A 201 1.34 -5.03 -15.41
N GLY A 202 2.00 -5.35 -14.30
CA GLY A 202 2.04 -6.67 -13.72
C GLY A 202 2.84 -7.74 -14.48
N GLY A 203 3.04 -8.85 -13.79
CA GLY A 203 3.61 -10.07 -14.32
C GLY A 203 5.13 -10.06 -14.50
N ARG A 204 5.62 -11.14 -15.11
CA ARG A 204 7.05 -11.52 -15.12
C ARG A 204 7.80 -11.12 -16.39
N SER A 205 7.21 -10.28 -17.24
CA SER A 205 7.83 -9.84 -18.49
C SER A 205 8.43 -8.45 -18.35
N TRP A 206 9.75 -8.34 -18.48
CA TRP A 206 10.46 -7.06 -18.49
C TRP A 206 10.80 -6.57 -19.89
N ALA A 207 10.98 -7.49 -20.85
CA ALA A 207 11.62 -7.19 -22.13
C ALA A 207 10.93 -6.07 -22.92
N ASP A 208 9.60 -6.00 -22.88
CA ASP A 208 8.81 -5.04 -23.63
C ASP A 208 8.66 -3.66 -22.95
N VAL A 209 9.05 -3.57 -21.66
CA VAL A 209 9.09 -2.31 -20.88
C VAL A 209 10.51 -1.84 -20.58
N ALA A 210 11.53 -2.65 -20.88
CA ALA A 210 12.93 -2.38 -20.57
C ALA A 210 13.41 -1.02 -21.10
N GLY A 211 13.06 -0.70 -22.34
CA GLY A 211 13.43 0.60 -22.94
C GLY A 211 12.81 1.79 -22.20
N PHE A 212 11.57 1.65 -21.72
CA PHE A 212 10.87 2.68 -20.97
C PHE A 212 11.53 2.94 -19.60
N TYR A 213 11.82 1.88 -18.84
CA TYR A 213 12.45 2.03 -17.52
C TYR A 213 13.90 2.47 -17.59
N ARG A 214 14.67 2.00 -18.58
CA ARG A 214 16.03 2.50 -18.83
C ARG A 214 16.02 3.99 -19.11
N HIS A 215 15.13 4.46 -19.97
CA HIS A 215 15.08 5.86 -20.37
C HIS A 215 14.59 6.79 -19.24
N ASN A 216 13.47 6.46 -18.61
CA ASN A 216 12.82 7.35 -17.65
C ASN A 216 13.34 7.20 -16.22
N TYR A 217 13.85 6.02 -15.86
CA TYR A 217 14.24 5.70 -14.49
C TYR A 217 15.66 5.17 -14.37
N GLN A 218 16.38 4.84 -15.44
CA GLN A 218 17.71 4.21 -15.37
C GLN A 218 17.67 2.87 -14.61
N VAL A 219 16.59 2.11 -14.76
CA VAL A 219 16.40 0.79 -14.15
C VAL A 219 16.43 -0.28 -15.25
N GLU A 220 17.31 -1.26 -15.11
CA GLU A 220 17.63 -2.24 -16.16
C GLU A 220 16.86 -3.57 -16.07
N GLY A 221 16.22 -3.86 -14.94
CA GLY A 221 15.58 -5.15 -14.68
C GLY A 221 14.80 -5.20 -13.37
N PHE A 222 14.15 -6.35 -13.12
CA PHE A 222 13.45 -6.60 -11.86
C PHE A 222 14.39 -6.49 -10.65
N ASP A 223 15.61 -7.02 -10.71
CA ASP A 223 16.55 -6.97 -9.56
C ASP A 223 16.92 -5.52 -9.21
N ALA A 224 17.31 -4.72 -10.21
CA ALA A 224 17.62 -3.29 -10.03
C ALA A 224 16.39 -2.49 -9.55
N SER A 225 15.19 -2.88 -9.99
CA SER A 225 13.94 -2.31 -9.50
C SER A 225 13.73 -2.65 -8.02
N ALA A 226 13.88 -3.92 -7.64
CA ALA A 226 13.72 -4.40 -6.27
C ALA A 226 14.69 -3.71 -5.30
N GLU A 227 15.96 -3.62 -5.67
CA GLU A 227 16.99 -2.91 -4.90
C GLU A 227 16.61 -1.44 -4.69
N ARG A 228 16.11 -0.78 -5.74
CA ARG A 228 15.72 0.62 -5.66
C ARG A 228 14.49 0.85 -4.77
N ILE A 229 13.50 -0.03 -4.84
CA ILE A 229 12.33 0.01 -3.96
C ILE A 229 12.77 -0.21 -2.51
N ALA A 230 13.58 -1.24 -2.24
CA ALA A 230 14.09 -1.53 -0.90
C ALA A 230 14.93 -0.38 -0.33
N ALA A 231 15.78 0.24 -1.15
CA ALA A 231 16.55 1.42 -0.77
C ALA A 231 15.65 2.63 -0.45
N ALA A 232 14.60 2.86 -1.24
CA ALA A 232 13.64 3.94 -1.00
C ALA A 232 12.88 3.75 0.33
N VAL A 233 12.53 2.51 0.68
CA VAL A 233 11.88 2.17 1.96
C VAL A 233 12.85 2.31 3.14
N THR A 234 14.04 1.71 3.04
CA THR A 234 15.01 1.66 4.14
C THR A 234 15.66 3.01 4.44
N SER A 235 15.73 3.91 3.45
CA SER A 235 16.22 5.28 3.64
C SER A 235 15.24 6.21 4.37
N GLN A 236 13.99 5.81 4.57
CA GLN A 236 13.02 6.62 5.33
C GLN A 236 13.43 6.73 6.80
N PRO A 237 13.18 7.88 7.46
CA PRO A 237 13.49 8.07 8.88
C PRO A 237 12.98 6.91 9.73
N CYS A 238 13.80 6.39 10.65
CA CYS A 238 13.49 5.17 11.40
C CYS A 238 12.21 5.25 12.26
N ASN A 239 11.83 6.46 12.66
CA ASN A 239 10.62 6.76 13.43
C ASN A 239 9.36 6.91 12.57
N ASN A 240 9.48 6.96 11.24
CA ASN A 240 8.32 7.04 10.36
C ASN A 240 7.70 5.65 10.18
N VAL A 241 6.38 5.58 10.29
CA VAL A 241 5.60 4.47 9.73
C VAL A 241 5.76 4.52 8.20
N VAL A 242 6.12 3.42 7.54
CA VAL A 242 6.31 3.40 6.08
C VAL A 242 5.17 2.64 5.42
N ILE A 243 4.46 3.31 4.54
CA ILE A 243 3.44 2.74 3.66
C ILE A 243 4.03 2.63 2.27
N VAL A 244 3.84 1.48 1.61
CA VAL A 244 4.28 1.30 0.21
C VAL A 244 3.07 1.46 -0.71
N ALA A 245 3.22 2.29 -1.74
CA ALA A 245 2.24 2.46 -2.81
C ALA A 245 2.79 1.85 -4.11
N ALA A 246 2.02 0.98 -4.74
CA ALA A 246 2.35 0.39 -6.04
C ALA A 246 1.18 0.60 -7.01
N HIS A 247 1.37 0.38 -8.31
CA HIS A 247 0.21 0.26 -9.21
C HIS A 247 -0.29 -1.19 -9.29
N ASN A 248 0.56 -2.18 -9.06
CA ASN A 248 0.19 -3.59 -8.99
C ASN A 248 0.79 -4.23 -7.73
N GLY A 249 0.15 -5.25 -7.18
CA GLY A 249 0.62 -5.92 -5.98
C GLY A 249 1.83 -6.83 -6.23
N PRO A 250 2.50 -7.33 -5.17
CA PRO A 250 3.63 -8.25 -5.32
C PRO A 250 3.17 -9.60 -5.89
N SER A 251 4.07 -10.32 -6.55
CA SER A 251 3.84 -11.74 -6.84
C SER A 251 3.79 -12.58 -5.55
N GLY A 252 3.37 -13.83 -5.68
CA GLY A 252 2.98 -14.74 -4.59
C GLY A 252 1.49 -14.71 -4.28
N LEU A 253 0.77 -13.65 -4.67
CA LEU A 253 -0.63 -13.40 -4.25
C LEU A 253 -1.67 -13.59 -5.38
N GLY A 254 -1.37 -14.40 -6.39
CA GLY A 254 -2.14 -14.46 -7.64
C GLY A 254 -2.48 -15.86 -8.18
N SER A 255 -2.44 -16.89 -7.34
CA SER A 255 -2.61 -18.29 -7.80
C SER A 255 -3.96 -18.59 -8.48
N LEU A 256 -5.04 -17.94 -8.04
CA LEU A 256 -6.41 -18.08 -8.54
C LEU A 256 -6.90 -16.74 -9.09
N HIS A 257 -7.85 -16.75 -10.05
CA HIS A 257 -8.41 -15.55 -10.68
C HIS A 257 -8.90 -14.48 -9.70
N HIS A 258 -9.47 -14.92 -8.57
CA HIS A 258 -10.03 -14.04 -7.55
C HIS A 258 -9.04 -13.64 -6.46
N ASN A 259 -7.80 -14.14 -6.49
CA ASN A 259 -6.77 -13.64 -5.60
C ASN A 259 -6.43 -12.19 -5.97
N ILE A 260 -5.89 -11.46 -5.00
CA ILE A 260 -5.66 -10.01 -5.08
C ILE A 260 -4.74 -9.62 -6.26
N CYS A 261 -3.82 -10.50 -6.67
CA CYS A 261 -2.95 -10.32 -7.85
C CYS A 261 -3.20 -11.39 -8.95
N GLY A 262 -4.36 -12.05 -8.95
CA GLY A 262 -4.66 -13.15 -9.87
C GLY A 262 -5.16 -12.71 -11.24
N ALA A 263 -4.49 -13.12 -12.32
CA ALA A 263 -4.92 -12.82 -13.69
C ALA A 263 -6.28 -13.46 -13.99
N ASP A 264 -7.26 -12.65 -14.35
CA ASP A 264 -8.63 -13.05 -14.75
C ASP A 264 -8.92 -12.78 -16.24
N PHE A 265 -7.95 -12.22 -16.96
CA PHE A 265 -8.03 -11.94 -18.40
C PHE A 265 -7.37 -13.01 -19.28
N LYS A 266 -6.91 -14.11 -18.68
CA LYS A 266 -6.34 -15.28 -19.37
C LYS A 266 -7.21 -16.52 -19.11
N PRO A 267 -7.26 -17.50 -20.03
CA PRO A 267 -8.05 -18.73 -19.83
C PRO A 267 -7.63 -19.55 -18.61
N LYS A 268 -6.36 -19.45 -18.21
CA LYS A 268 -5.83 -20.05 -16.98
C LYS A 268 -5.50 -18.95 -15.99
N ALA A 269 -5.89 -19.15 -14.74
CA ALA A 269 -5.42 -18.33 -13.63
C ALA A 269 -3.89 -18.36 -13.57
N GLY A 270 -3.31 -17.32 -13.02
CA GLY A 270 -1.89 -17.23 -12.84
C GLY A 270 -1.53 -15.92 -12.18
N ASP A 271 -0.41 -15.95 -11.50
CA ASP A 271 0.08 -14.81 -10.77
C ASP A 271 0.48 -13.68 -11.72
N HIS A 272 -0.13 -12.52 -11.50
CA HIS A 272 0.13 -11.29 -12.23
C HIS A 272 0.78 -10.22 -11.36
N GLY A 273 1.18 -10.56 -10.13
CA GLY A 273 1.91 -9.65 -9.27
C GLY A 273 3.30 -9.28 -9.81
N ASP A 274 3.91 -8.29 -9.17
CA ASP A 274 5.21 -7.71 -9.48
C ASP A 274 6.34 -8.46 -8.72
N PRO A 275 7.24 -9.18 -9.41
CA PRO A 275 8.36 -9.90 -8.80
C PRO A 275 9.38 -9.01 -8.09
N ASP A 276 9.56 -7.80 -8.60
CA ASP A 276 10.44 -6.81 -7.99
C ASP A 276 9.88 -6.23 -6.70
N LEU A 277 8.55 -6.10 -6.59
CA LEU A 277 7.92 -5.67 -5.34
C LEU A 277 7.98 -6.78 -4.29
N GLU A 278 7.72 -8.04 -4.66
CA GLU A 278 7.91 -9.21 -3.78
C GLU A 278 9.34 -9.23 -3.22
N ALA A 279 10.35 -9.22 -4.11
CA ALA A 279 11.75 -9.24 -3.71
C ALA A 279 12.15 -8.00 -2.87
N ALA A 280 11.62 -6.81 -3.19
CA ALA A 280 11.91 -5.62 -2.39
C ALA A 280 11.39 -5.73 -0.96
N LEU A 281 10.19 -6.27 -0.77
CA LEU A 281 9.60 -6.45 0.56
C LEU A 281 10.39 -7.48 1.39
N GLU A 282 10.88 -8.56 0.78
CA GLU A 282 11.78 -9.52 1.44
C GLU A 282 13.08 -8.83 1.90
N HIS A 283 13.70 -7.99 1.06
CA HIS A 283 14.90 -7.24 1.45
C HIS A 283 14.64 -6.26 2.60
N VAL A 284 13.49 -5.58 2.57
CA VAL A 284 13.05 -4.63 3.60
C VAL A 284 12.83 -5.34 4.93
N GLU A 285 12.18 -6.50 4.91
CA GLU A 285 11.99 -7.34 6.09
C GLU A 285 13.33 -7.85 6.64
N ALA A 286 14.22 -8.34 5.78
CA ALA A 286 15.55 -8.78 6.16
C ALA A 286 16.40 -7.66 6.78
N ALA A 287 16.14 -6.40 6.42
CA ALA A 287 16.73 -5.21 7.03
C ALA A 287 16.08 -4.80 8.37
N GLY A 288 15.07 -5.55 8.84
CA GLY A 288 14.37 -5.30 10.09
C GLY A 288 13.38 -4.13 10.03
N ARG A 289 12.99 -3.68 8.83
CA ARG A 289 12.02 -2.59 8.66
C ARG A 289 10.64 -3.19 8.40
N HIS A 290 9.68 -2.84 9.24
CA HIS A 290 8.29 -3.28 9.06
C HIS A 290 7.52 -2.31 8.16
N VAL A 291 6.70 -2.86 7.26
CA VAL A 291 5.79 -2.14 6.37
C VAL A 291 4.36 -2.61 6.71
N PRO A 292 3.55 -1.83 7.45
CA PRO A 292 2.21 -2.30 7.82
C PRO A 292 1.22 -2.35 6.67
N LEU A 293 1.43 -1.53 5.63
CA LEU A 293 0.51 -1.40 4.51
C LEU A 293 1.29 -1.32 3.19
N VAL A 294 0.94 -2.21 2.27
CA VAL A 294 1.30 -2.16 0.86
C VAL A 294 -0.01 -2.01 0.10
N THR A 295 -0.21 -0.87 -0.57
CA THR A 295 -1.45 -0.59 -1.30
C THR A 295 -1.21 -0.38 -2.79
N PHE A 296 -2.15 -0.84 -3.61
CA PHE A 296 -2.01 -0.87 -5.06
C PHE A 296 -3.34 -0.89 -5.82
N GLY A 297 -3.27 -0.84 -7.15
CA GLY A 297 -4.40 -0.87 -8.09
C GLY A 297 -4.28 -1.99 -9.13
N HIS A 298 -4.62 -1.70 -10.39
CA HIS A 298 -4.52 -2.53 -11.61
C HIS A 298 -5.51 -3.69 -11.66
N MET A 299 -5.50 -4.52 -10.62
CA MET A 299 -6.32 -5.71 -10.55
C MET A 299 -7.73 -5.36 -10.07
N HIS A 300 -8.60 -4.92 -11.00
CA HIS A 300 -9.97 -4.46 -10.72
C HIS A 300 -10.83 -5.36 -9.80
N GLU A 301 -11.67 -4.78 -8.93
CA GLU A 301 -12.58 -5.52 -8.03
C GLU A 301 -13.45 -6.54 -8.77
N SER A 302 -14.12 -6.12 -9.83
CA SER A 302 -14.99 -6.99 -10.62
C SER A 302 -14.16 -7.90 -11.53
N LEU A 303 -14.39 -9.20 -11.44
CA LEU A 303 -13.72 -10.16 -12.30
C LEU A 303 -14.24 -10.04 -13.74
N ARG A 304 -13.35 -10.13 -14.72
CA ARG A 304 -13.68 -10.03 -16.16
C ARG A 304 -14.70 -11.07 -16.61
N PHE A 305 -14.66 -12.26 -16.01
CA PHE A 305 -15.57 -13.36 -16.33
C PHE A 305 -16.49 -13.65 -15.15
N GLY A 306 -17.79 -13.37 -15.33
CA GLY A 306 -18.84 -13.65 -14.33
C GLY A 306 -19.23 -12.43 -13.49
N LYS A 307 -20.07 -12.65 -12.47
CA LYS A 307 -20.60 -11.60 -11.57
C LYS A 307 -19.92 -11.63 -10.19
N LYS A 308 -18.67 -12.09 -10.11
CA LYS A 308 -17.94 -12.29 -8.85
C LYS A 308 -16.87 -11.21 -8.66
N THR A 309 -16.47 -11.01 -7.41
CA THR A 309 -15.45 -10.02 -7.03
C THR A 309 -14.15 -10.67 -6.55
N ARG A 310 -13.06 -9.94 -6.78
CA ARG A 310 -11.71 -10.24 -6.30
C ARG A 310 -11.61 -10.03 -4.79
N ASN A 311 -10.73 -10.78 -4.14
CA ASN A 311 -10.32 -10.47 -2.77
C ASN A 311 -9.45 -9.20 -2.80
N MET A 312 -9.89 -8.14 -2.12
CA MET A 312 -9.23 -6.83 -2.17
C MET A 312 -8.25 -6.61 -1.03
N VAL A 313 -8.20 -7.51 -0.05
CA VAL A 313 -7.30 -7.43 1.09
C VAL A 313 -6.64 -8.78 1.34
N GLU A 314 -5.34 -8.79 1.60
CA GLU A 314 -4.63 -9.98 2.05
C GLU A 314 -3.68 -9.61 3.17
N ILE A 315 -3.49 -10.49 4.15
CA ILE A 315 -2.61 -10.22 5.28
C ILE A 315 -1.49 -11.25 5.25
N HIS A 316 -0.25 -10.74 5.20
CA HIS A 316 0.91 -11.62 5.27
C HIS A 316 0.92 -12.33 6.64
N PRO A 317 1.00 -13.68 6.69
CA PRO A 317 0.85 -14.42 7.93
C PRO A 317 1.94 -14.11 8.96
N ASP A 318 3.20 -13.98 8.50
CA ASP A 318 4.34 -13.78 9.41
C ASP A 318 4.57 -12.31 9.79
N THR A 319 4.65 -11.40 8.80
CA THR A 319 4.91 -9.98 9.05
C THR A 319 3.69 -9.19 9.49
N GLY A 320 2.49 -9.70 9.20
CA GLY A 320 1.26 -8.95 9.39
C GLY A 320 1.12 -7.71 8.52
N THR A 321 1.90 -7.61 7.45
CA THR A 321 1.71 -6.60 6.39
C THR A 321 0.34 -6.78 5.75
N VAL A 322 -0.43 -5.70 5.60
CA VAL A 322 -1.68 -5.72 4.85
C VAL A 322 -1.40 -5.32 3.40
N TYR A 323 -1.76 -6.21 2.48
CA TYR A 323 -1.86 -5.95 1.05
C TYR A 323 -3.26 -5.46 0.73
N LEU A 324 -3.37 -4.24 0.21
CA LEU A 324 -4.65 -3.58 -0.04
C LEU A 324 -4.77 -3.13 -1.50
N ASN A 325 -5.63 -3.79 -2.25
CA ASN A 325 -5.99 -3.39 -3.59
C ASN A 325 -7.15 -2.38 -3.55
N ALA A 326 -6.98 -1.23 -4.19
CA ALA A 326 -7.94 -0.13 -4.25
C ALA A 326 -8.54 0.09 -5.66
N ALA A 327 -8.39 -0.87 -6.56
CA ALA A 327 -8.90 -0.83 -7.94
C ALA A 327 -10.44 -1.04 -8.03
N PHE A 328 -11.23 -0.13 -7.48
CA PHE A 328 -12.70 -0.19 -7.53
C PHE A 328 -13.25 0.48 -8.79
N VAL A 329 -13.51 -0.31 -9.83
CA VAL A 329 -14.01 0.19 -11.13
C VAL A 329 -15.41 -0.36 -11.42
N PRO A 330 -16.42 0.48 -11.73
CA PRO A 330 -16.37 1.96 -11.77
C PRO A 330 -16.39 2.56 -10.35
N ARG A 331 -15.63 3.65 -10.15
CA ARG A 331 -15.55 4.38 -8.87
C ARG A 331 -16.65 5.43 -8.67
N VAL A 332 -17.40 5.74 -9.72
CA VAL A 332 -18.60 6.59 -9.64
C VAL A 332 -19.81 5.74 -9.97
N ARG A 333 -20.80 5.71 -9.06
CA ARG A 333 -22.02 4.89 -9.20
C ARG A 333 -23.25 5.70 -8.79
N HIS A 334 -24.41 5.37 -9.34
CA HIS A 334 -25.69 5.88 -8.85
C HIS A 334 -26.23 4.94 -7.77
N ILE A 335 -26.18 5.37 -6.52
CA ILE A 335 -26.63 4.57 -5.36
C ILE A 335 -28.02 5.05 -4.93
N LYS A 336 -28.97 4.13 -4.79
CA LYS A 336 -30.26 4.45 -4.17
C LYS A 336 -30.02 4.71 -2.69
N ALA A 337 -30.33 5.92 -2.21
CA ALA A 337 -30.19 6.24 -0.80
C ALA A 337 -31.06 5.25 0.00
N ALA A 338 -30.42 4.43 0.84
CA ALA A 338 -31.16 3.60 1.77
C ALA A 338 -31.88 4.54 2.74
N THR A 339 -33.21 4.50 2.78
CA THR A 339 -33.95 5.02 3.94
C THR A 339 -33.37 4.32 5.17
N ALA A 340 -32.92 5.09 6.16
CA ALA A 340 -32.34 4.60 7.39
C ALA A 340 -33.35 3.78 8.21
N SER A 341 -33.64 2.56 7.76
CA SER A 341 -34.40 1.52 8.45
C SER A 341 -34.42 0.25 7.59
N ALA A 342 -33.33 -0.51 7.57
CA ALA A 342 -33.34 -1.96 7.40
C ALA A 342 -31.91 -2.52 7.53
N GLN A 343 -31.64 -3.15 8.66
CA GLN A 343 -30.67 -4.23 8.72
C GLN A 343 -31.08 -5.32 7.71
N SER A 344 -30.09 -5.94 7.06
CA SER A 344 -30.20 -7.23 6.36
C SER A 344 -31.22 -7.30 5.22
N ASN A 345 -30.74 -7.23 3.98
CA ASN A 345 -30.81 -8.39 3.09
C ASN A 345 -30.08 -8.15 1.76
N SER A 346 -29.29 -9.16 1.41
CA SER A 346 -28.67 -9.42 0.12
C SER A 346 -29.70 -9.49 -1.01
N ASN A 347 -29.44 -8.75 -2.09
CA ASN A 347 -29.60 -9.15 -3.50
C ASN A 347 -29.65 -7.90 -4.38
N LEU A 348 -28.60 -7.66 -5.16
CA LEU A 348 -28.65 -6.71 -6.27
C LEU A 348 -28.29 -7.46 -7.56
N ASN A 349 -29.32 -7.98 -8.21
CA ASN A 349 -29.32 -8.25 -9.64
C ASN A 349 -29.96 -7.05 -10.36
N GLY A 350 -29.45 -6.70 -11.54
CA GLY A 350 -30.15 -5.82 -12.48
C GLY A 350 -29.26 -5.30 -13.60
N GLU A 351 -29.33 -5.95 -14.76
CA GLU A 351 -28.84 -5.50 -16.07
C GLU A 351 -29.82 -4.52 -16.75
N SER A 352 -29.22 -3.66 -17.60
CA SER A 352 -29.67 -3.00 -18.86
C SER A 352 -30.90 -2.06 -18.92
N ASP A 353 -30.61 -0.89 -19.51
CA ASP A 353 -31.38 -0.02 -20.42
C ASP A 353 -32.83 -0.40 -20.76
N ASP A 354 -33.75 0.55 -20.55
CA ASP A 354 -34.58 1.15 -21.62
C ASP A 354 -35.49 2.28 -21.06
N ASP A 355 -35.67 3.32 -21.89
CA ASP A 355 -36.58 4.44 -21.70
C ASP A 355 -38.03 3.98 -21.46
N MET A 356 -38.65 4.42 -20.36
CA MET A 356 -40.06 4.84 -20.28
C MET A 356 -40.31 5.46 -18.89
N ALA A 357 -40.77 6.72 -18.88
CA ALA A 357 -41.17 7.40 -17.65
C ALA A 357 -42.40 6.73 -17.00
N PRO A 358 -42.49 6.73 -15.66
CA PRO A 358 -43.80 6.79 -15.02
C PRO A 358 -43.92 7.90 -13.98
N ALA A 359 -45.17 8.32 -13.84
CA ALA A 359 -45.66 9.35 -12.96
C ALA A 359 -45.44 9.05 -11.47
N GLY A 360 -45.24 10.12 -10.69
CA GLY A 360 -45.85 10.30 -9.36
C GLY A 360 -45.60 9.20 -8.31
N GLY A 361 -44.36 9.05 -7.86
CA GLY A 361 -44.05 8.40 -6.58
C GLY A 361 -42.87 9.11 -5.93
N GLN A 362 -42.96 9.46 -4.64
CA GLN A 362 -41.81 9.89 -3.84
C GLN A 362 -40.87 8.70 -3.62
N GLY A 363 -40.19 8.28 -4.69
CA GLY A 363 -39.14 7.26 -4.64
C GLY A 363 -37.84 7.87 -4.15
N SER A 364 -37.11 7.14 -3.31
CA SER A 364 -35.74 7.49 -2.90
C SER A 364 -34.91 7.81 -4.16
N ARG A 365 -34.52 9.08 -4.30
CA ARG A 365 -33.78 9.57 -5.47
C ARG A 365 -32.37 9.00 -5.40
N ALA A 366 -31.95 8.29 -6.46
CA ALA A 366 -30.57 7.83 -6.58
C ALA A 366 -29.58 9.01 -6.50
N VAL A 367 -28.49 8.82 -5.77
CA VAL A 367 -27.43 9.80 -5.54
C VAL A 367 -26.19 9.34 -6.31
N THR A 368 -25.55 10.23 -7.06
CA THR A 368 -24.22 9.98 -7.61
C THR A 368 -23.23 9.90 -6.45
N ALA A 369 -22.57 8.77 -6.33
CA ALA A 369 -21.68 8.46 -5.23
C ALA A 369 -20.27 8.13 -5.75
N HIS A 370 -19.28 8.56 -4.98
CA HIS A 370 -17.86 8.49 -5.29
C HIS A 370 -17.16 7.55 -4.31
N GLN A 371 -16.42 6.58 -4.83
CA GLN A 371 -15.74 5.57 -4.03
C GLN A 371 -14.37 6.04 -3.55
N PHE A 372 -14.08 5.72 -2.28
CA PHE A 372 -12.78 5.86 -1.64
C PHE A 372 -12.52 4.64 -0.74
N THR A 373 -11.30 4.11 -0.79
CA THR A 373 -10.87 3.11 0.19
C THR A 373 -10.21 3.82 1.36
N VAL A 374 -10.75 3.68 2.57
CA VAL A 374 -10.22 4.33 3.77
C VAL A 374 -9.50 3.31 4.64
N ALA A 375 -8.22 3.55 4.92
CA ALA A 375 -7.40 2.73 5.79
C ALA A 375 -7.02 3.50 7.07
N GLU A 376 -7.15 2.84 8.21
CA GLU A 376 -6.73 3.36 9.51
C GLU A 376 -5.51 2.56 10.00
N VAL A 377 -4.44 3.27 10.35
CA VAL A 377 -3.20 2.70 10.87
C VAL A 377 -2.97 3.26 12.25
N THR A 378 -2.94 2.40 13.27
CA THR A 378 -2.72 2.79 14.66
C THR A 378 -1.50 2.04 15.20
N ASP A 379 -0.58 2.78 15.83
CA ASP A 379 0.66 2.22 16.39
C ASP A 379 1.43 1.33 15.41
N GLY A 380 1.48 1.77 14.14
CA GLY A 380 2.17 1.06 13.07
C GLY A 380 1.49 -0.23 12.61
N LEU A 381 0.18 -0.41 12.85
CA LEU A 381 -0.60 -1.54 12.37
C LEU A 381 -1.87 -1.07 11.67
N VAL A 382 -2.23 -1.69 10.54
CA VAL A 382 -3.52 -1.43 9.89
C VAL A 382 -4.63 -2.05 10.74
N THR A 383 -5.48 -1.20 11.32
CA THR A 383 -6.55 -1.63 12.23
C THR A 383 -7.89 -1.77 11.53
N ARG A 384 -8.12 -1.03 10.45
CA ARG A 384 -9.37 -1.05 9.71
C ARG A 384 -9.16 -0.66 8.25
N VAL A 385 -9.92 -1.29 7.37
CA VAL A 385 -10.05 -0.90 5.96
C VAL A 385 -11.52 -0.93 5.58
N SER A 386 -12.01 0.15 4.97
CA SER A 386 -13.39 0.24 4.48
C SER A 386 -13.46 0.80 3.05
N SER A 387 -14.35 0.26 2.23
CA SER A 387 -14.80 0.89 0.99
C SER A 387 -15.94 1.85 1.35
N VAL A 388 -15.76 3.14 1.08
CA VAL A 388 -16.69 4.21 1.43
C VAL A 388 -17.21 4.87 0.17
N TRP A 389 -18.52 5.03 0.08
CA TRP A 389 -19.19 5.73 -1.01
C TRP A 389 -19.77 7.04 -0.49
N LEU A 390 -19.31 8.16 -1.03
CA LEU A 390 -19.75 9.50 -0.66
C LEU A 390 -20.69 10.07 -1.70
N GLY A 391 -21.87 10.52 -1.26
CA GLY A 391 -22.86 11.21 -2.10
C GLY A 391 -23.09 12.64 -1.62
N ARG A 392 -23.37 13.55 -2.55
CA ARG A 392 -23.66 14.96 -2.23
C ARG A 392 -25.09 15.12 -1.69
N ARG A 393 -25.25 15.76 -0.53
CA ARG A 393 -26.57 16.00 0.10
C ARG A 393 -27.32 17.13 -0.61
N GLY A 394 -28.11 16.80 -1.62
CA GLY A 394 -28.80 17.79 -2.44
C GLY A 394 -27.83 18.64 -3.27
N ARG A 395 -28.32 19.71 -3.92
CA ARG A 395 -27.49 20.51 -4.86
C ARG A 395 -26.42 21.39 -4.20
N LYS A 396 -26.62 21.78 -2.93
CA LYS A 396 -25.74 22.73 -2.20
C LYS A 396 -25.27 22.20 -0.84
N GLY A 397 -25.57 20.95 -0.50
CA GLY A 397 -25.09 20.36 0.74
C GLY A 397 -23.71 19.72 0.57
N GLY A 398 -23.07 19.41 1.70
CA GLY A 398 -21.81 18.66 1.72
C GLY A 398 -22.00 17.18 1.38
N PHE A 399 -20.91 16.44 1.41
CA PHE A 399 -20.90 15.00 1.17
C PHE A 399 -21.21 14.21 2.43
N GLU A 400 -21.91 13.09 2.27
CA GLU A 400 -22.20 12.13 3.33
C GLU A 400 -21.93 10.70 2.84
N ILE A 401 -21.63 9.81 3.79
CA ILE A 401 -21.46 8.38 3.49
C ILE A 401 -22.83 7.79 3.18
N VAL A 402 -23.04 7.41 1.92
CA VAL A 402 -24.28 6.77 1.44
C VAL A 402 -24.19 5.25 1.42
N ALA A 403 -22.98 4.70 1.40
CA ALA A 403 -22.72 3.27 1.60
C ALA A 403 -21.31 3.05 2.15
N ARG A 404 -21.14 1.99 2.94
CA ARG A 404 -19.86 1.57 3.51
C ARG A 404 -19.80 0.05 3.58
N GLU A 405 -18.67 -0.50 3.19
CA GLU A 405 -18.34 -1.91 3.35
C GLU A 405 -17.01 -2.03 4.10
N GLU A 406 -16.97 -2.80 5.18
CA GLU A 406 -15.72 -3.13 5.86
C GLU A 406 -15.03 -4.27 5.11
N LEU A 407 -13.76 -4.05 4.76
CA LEU A 407 -12.90 -5.04 4.10
C LEU A 407 -11.93 -5.68 5.11
N LEU A 408 -11.56 -4.93 6.16
CA LEU A 408 -10.73 -5.42 7.26
C LEU A 408 -11.14 -4.73 8.55
N GLU A 409 -11.23 -5.49 9.64
CA GLU A 409 -11.44 -4.96 10.99
C GLU A 409 -10.54 -5.67 12.01
N THR A 410 -10.09 -4.92 13.01
CA THR A 410 -9.43 -5.49 14.19
C THR A 410 -10.47 -5.64 15.29
N VAL A 411 -10.60 -6.87 15.79
CA VAL A 411 -11.57 -7.23 16.82
C VAL A 411 -10.85 -7.76 18.06
N PRO A 412 -11.41 -7.57 19.27
CA PRO A 412 -10.91 -8.22 20.47
C PRO A 412 -10.98 -9.75 20.31
N ASP A 413 -9.95 -10.45 20.76
CA ASP A 413 -10.00 -11.90 20.86
C ASP A 413 -11.11 -12.33 21.83
N GLN A 414 -12.04 -13.16 21.35
CA GLN A 414 -13.17 -13.64 22.14
C GLN A 414 -12.77 -14.70 23.17
N GLU A 415 -11.56 -15.26 23.10
CA GLU A 415 -11.05 -16.23 24.06
C GLU A 415 -10.37 -15.61 25.30
N GLY A 416 -10.36 -14.27 25.42
CA GLY A 416 -9.92 -13.60 26.65
C GLY A 416 -8.42 -13.71 26.96
N GLN A 417 -7.58 -14.09 25.98
CA GLN A 417 -6.13 -14.17 26.15
C GLN A 417 -5.40 -12.83 25.99
N GLY A 418 -6.12 -11.74 25.73
CA GLY A 418 -5.56 -10.38 25.73
C GLY A 418 -4.90 -9.95 24.40
N ASP A 419 -5.10 -10.70 23.33
CA ASP A 419 -4.62 -10.36 21.99
C ASP A 419 -5.74 -9.76 21.10
N PHE A 420 -5.35 -9.04 20.05
CA PHE A 420 -6.26 -8.51 19.03
C PHE A 420 -6.16 -9.33 17.74
N VAL A 421 -7.28 -9.59 17.07
CA VAL A 421 -7.36 -10.37 15.83
C VAL A 421 -7.74 -9.47 14.66
N ARG A 422 -7.08 -9.61 13.51
CA ARG A 422 -7.47 -8.92 12.27
C ARG A 422 -8.31 -9.83 11.39
N ARG A 423 -9.57 -9.47 11.19
CA ARG A 423 -10.49 -10.20 10.30
C ARG A 423 -10.47 -9.57 8.91
N ASN A 424 -10.24 -10.40 7.91
CA ASN A 424 -10.42 -10.04 6.50
C ASN A 424 -11.84 -10.41 6.06
N ILE A 425 -12.55 -9.46 5.46
CA ILE A 425 -13.93 -9.63 5.05
C ILE A 425 -13.98 -9.65 3.53
N TRP A 426 -14.20 -10.84 2.97
CA TRP A 426 -14.40 -11.01 1.54
C TRP A 426 -15.73 -11.70 1.27
N ARG A 427 -16.53 -11.14 0.35
CA ARG A 427 -17.90 -11.62 0.07
C ARG A 427 -18.08 -12.21 -1.33
N GLY A 428 -17.09 -12.13 -2.21
CA GLY A 428 -17.23 -12.51 -3.63
C GLY A 428 -17.56 -13.99 -3.89
N PHE A 429 -17.37 -14.85 -2.88
CA PHE A 429 -17.60 -16.29 -2.93
C PHE A 429 -18.20 -16.82 -1.61
N ASP A 430 -18.96 -16.00 -0.89
CA ASP A 430 -19.64 -16.35 0.37
C ASP A 430 -18.72 -16.88 1.49
N ARG A 431 -17.44 -16.47 1.52
CA ARG A 431 -16.45 -16.93 2.50
C ARG A 431 -15.77 -15.79 3.24
N VAL A 432 -16.05 -15.67 4.53
CA VAL A 432 -15.24 -14.86 5.46
C VAL A 432 -14.00 -15.67 5.85
N TRP A 433 -12.80 -15.11 5.68
CA TRP A 433 -11.54 -15.73 6.10
C TRP A 433 -10.97 -14.97 7.30
N GLU A 434 -10.73 -15.67 8.40
CA GLU A 434 -10.12 -15.10 9.60
C GLU A 434 -8.61 -15.39 9.61
N SER A 435 -7.78 -14.36 9.76
CA SER A 435 -6.33 -14.52 9.93
C SER A 435 -5.92 -13.95 11.30
N VAL A 436 -5.59 -14.82 12.25
CA VAL A 436 -5.16 -14.41 13.58
C VAL A 436 -3.69 -14.01 13.56
N ILE A 437 -3.40 -12.75 13.87
CA ILE A 437 -2.03 -12.26 14.08
C ILE A 437 -1.93 -11.76 15.51
N THR A 438 -1.40 -12.59 16.40
CA THR A 438 -1.15 -12.24 17.79
C THR A 438 0.13 -11.42 17.89
N ARG A 439 0.11 -10.33 18.69
CA ARG A 439 1.33 -9.56 18.99
C ARG A 439 2.25 -10.44 19.84
N ARG A 440 3.17 -11.18 19.22
CA ARG A 440 4.33 -11.66 19.99
C ARG A 440 5.19 -10.46 20.37
N ARG A 441 4.99 -9.94 21.58
CA ARG A 441 6.05 -9.23 22.31
C ARG A 441 7.21 -10.20 22.46
N THR A 442 8.19 -10.15 21.57
CA THR A 442 9.46 -10.83 21.81
C THR A 442 10.34 -9.85 22.59
N PRO A 443 10.63 -10.07 23.89
CA PRO A 443 11.70 -9.32 24.51
C PRO A 443 13.01 -9.78 23.86
N LEU A 444 13.87 -8.83 23.47
CA LEU A 444 15.29 -9.14 23.32
C LEU A 444 15.77 -9.69 24.67
N ARG A 445 15.83 -11.02 24.79
CA ARG A 445 16.50 -11.68 25.91
C ARG A 445 17.89 -12.05 25.43
N THR A 446 18.86 -11.26 25.85
CA THR A 446 20.26 -11.68 25.89
C THR A 446 20.42 -12.84 26.88
N SER A 447 21.46 -13.65 26.63
CA SER A 447 22.05 -14.72 27.45
C SER A 447 21.51 -16.16 27.33
N ASP A 448 22.38 -16.95 26.68
CA ASP A 448 22.96 -18.23 27.08
C ASP A 448 22.14 -19.49 27.41
N SER A 449 22.59 -20.55 26.73
CA SER A 449 22.65 -21.96 27.11
C SER A 449 21.39 -22.82 27.06
N THR A 450 21.45 -23.80 26.15
CA THR A 450 20.97 -25.20 26.23
C THR A 450 19.73 -25.51 27.08
N VAL A 451 18.65 -25.96 26.43
CA VAL A 451 18.11 -27.33 26.51
C VAL A 451 16.95 -27.43 25.50
N GLY A 452 16.99 -28.47 24.66
CA GLY A 452 15.98 -28.70 23.63
C GLY A 452 14.61 -29.05 24.19
N ARG A 453 13.57 -28.53 23.52
CA ARG A 453 12.24 -29.11 23.45
C ARG A 453 11.60 -28.68 22.14
N ASN A 454 11.27 -29.67 21.31
CA ASN A 454 10.45 -29.50 20.12
C ASN A 454 9.11 -28.88 20.53
N VAL A 455 8.77 -27.74 19.93
CA VAL A 455 7.39 -27.22 19.94
C VAL A 455 6.86 -27.37 18.53
N SER A 456 5.93 -28.29 18.38
CA SER A 456 5.11 -28.51 17.20
C SER A 456 4.25 -27.28 16.93
N VAL A 457 4.32 -26.76 15.70
CA VAL A 457 3.35 -25.80 15.17
C VAL A 457 2.11 -26.62 14.78
N GLU A 458 1.00 -26.40 15.49
CA GLU A 458 -0.28 -27.00 15.16
C GLU A 458 -0.99 -26.08 14.16
N VAL A 459 -1.01 -26.47 12.88
CA VAL A 459 -1.79 -25.81 11.83
C VAL A 459 -3.17 -26.47 11.83
N GLY A 460 -4.12 -25.87 12.53
CA GLY A 460 -5.51 -26.31 12.51
C GLY A 460 -6.21 -25.91 11.22
N SER A 461 -6.26 -26.83 10.25
CA SER A 461 -7.20 -26.77 9.12
C SER A 461 -8.56 -27.28 9.59
N LEU A 462 -9.53 -26.39 9.79
CA LEU A 462 -10.94 -26.76 9.94
C LEU A 462 -11.62 -26.62 8.57
N ALA A 463 -11.59 -27.71 7.80
CA ALA A 463 -12.47 -27.91 6.66
C ALA A 463 -13.85 -28.31 7.20
N VAL A 464 -14.89 -27.52 6.91
CA VAL A 464 -16.28 -27.91 7.16
C VAL A 464 -16.99 -28.10 5.82
N GLY A 465 -17.37 -29.36 5.59
CA GLY A 465 -18.64 -29.77 4.95
C GLY A 465 -18.84 -29.49 3.47
N LEU A 466 -18.66 -30.53 2.65
CA LEU A 466 -19.36 -30.70 1.39
C LEU A 466 -20.86 -30.94 1.68
N GLU A 467 -21.73 -30.16 1.04
CA GLU A 467 -22.96 -30.62 0.35
C GLU A 467 -23.28 -29.66 -0.80
#